data_AF-A0A529FLC0-F1
#
_entry.id   AF-A0A529FLC0-F1
#
_cell.length_a   1.000
_cell.length_b   1.000
_cell.length_c   1.000
_cell.angle_alpha   90.00
_cell.angle_beta   90.00
_cell.angle_gamma   90.00
#
_symmetry.space_group_name_H-M   'P 1'
#
loop_
_entity.id
_entity.type
_entity.pdbx_description
1 polymer ?
#
loop_
_entity_poly.entity_id
_entity_poly.type
_entity_poly.pdbx_seq_one_letter_code
_entity_poly.pdbx_strand_id
1 'polypeptide(L)'
;MMLRDHAIRYGFIVLLFGLIAYFAVAADGFVSPQSAVFIFQSVAITGVLALGVTATLVVGGFDLSIGSVATSAMMAAAYVMVVLEQNAVVAVVVCLLIGAVVGLINGWLIVYM
;
A
#
# COMPACT_ATOMS: atom_id res chain seq x y z
N MET A 1 -22.82 26.65 7.60
CA MET A 1 -21.78 25.75 8.13
C MET A 1 -22.17 24.28 8.02
N MET A 2 -23.35 23.84 8.50
CA MET A 2 -23.78 22.43 8.49
C MET A 2 -23.68 21.66 7.15
N LEU A 3 -24.08 22.24 6.01
CA LEU A 3 -24.06 21.55 4.71
C LEU A 3 -22.64 21.22 4.22
N ARG A 4 -21.69 22.15 4.39
CA ARG A 4 -20.29 21.94 4.00
C ARG A 4 -19.63 20.89 4.90
N ASP A 5 -19.91 20.93 6.20
CA ASP A 5 -19.34 19.97 7.15
C ASP A 5 -19.90 18.56 6.94
N HIS A 6 -21.18 18.42 6.58
CA HIS A 6 -21.77 17.14 6.17
C HIS A 6 -21.23 16.64 4.82
N ALA A 7 -21.06 17.53 3.84
CA ALA A 7 -20.49 17.20 2.55
C ALA A 7 -19.03 16.72 2.66
N ILE A 8 -18.22 17.32 3.53
CA ILE A 8 -16.84 16.87 3.76
C ILE A 8 -16.82 15.53 4.51
N ARG A 9 -17.69 15.36 5.51
CA ARG A 9 -17.72 14.13 6.34
C ARG A 9 -18.19 12.90 5.57
N TYR A 10 -19.22 13.03 4.73
CA TYR A 10 -19.79 11.92 3.97
C TYR A 10 -19.37 11.89 2.50
N GLY A 11 -18.72 12.94 2.00
CA GLY A 11 -18.37 13.09 0.59
C GLY A 11 -17.54 11.94 0.05
N PHE A 12 -16.54 11.46 0.81
CA PHE A 12 -15.73 10.31 0.40
C PHE A 12 -16.54 9.02 0.32
N ILE A 13 -17.47 8.79 1.24
CA ILE A 13 -18.32 7.59 1.25
C ILE A 13 -19.29 7.63 0.06
N VAL A 14 -19.93 8.79 -0.16
CA VAL A 14 -20.84 9.00 -1.29
C VAL A 14 -20.08 8.84 -2.62
N LEU A 15 -18.88 9.42 -2.72
CA LEU A 15 -18.03 9.29 -3.90
C LEU A 15 -17.62 7.83 -4.14
N LEU A 16 -17.25 7.09 -3.09
CA LEU A 16 -16.92 5.67 -3.19
C LEU A 16 -18.09 4.87 -3.78
N PHE A 17 -19.29 4.98 -3.20
CA PHE A 17 -20.46 4.26 -3.71
C PHE A 17 -20.86 4.71 -5.12
N GLY A 18 -20.76 6.02 -5.41
CA GLY A 18 -21.00 6.56 -6.74
C GLY A 18 -20.03 6.00 -7.78
N LEU A 19 -18.75 5.89 -7.43
CA LEU A 19 -17.72 5.34 -8.31
C LEU A 19 -17.93 3.84 -8.56
N ILE A 20 -18.30 3.08 -7.54
CA ILE A 20 -18.66 1.65 -7.66
C ILE A 20 -19.86 1.49 -8.60
N ALA A 21 -20.93 2.26 -8.40
CA ALA A 21 -22.13 2.19 -9.23
C ALA A 21 -21.85 2.60 -10.69
N TYR A 22 -21.03 3.64 -10.89
CA TYR A 22 -20.62 4.08 -12.22
C TYR A 22 -19.83 2.98 -12.95
N PHE A 23 -18.78 2.44 -12.33
CA PHE A 23 -17.96 1.41 -12.97
C PHE A 23 -18.68 0.07 -13.12
N ALA A 24 -19.68 -0.22 -12.29
CA ALA A 24 -20.53 -1.40 -12.47
C ALA A 24 -21.32 -1.36 -13.79
N VAL A 25 -21.61 -0.18 -14.34
CA VAL A 25 -22.33 -0.01 -15.62
C VAL A 25 -21.38 0.37 -16.76
N ALA A 26 -20.34 1.16 -16.49
CA ALA A 26 -19.44 1.70 -17.51
C ALA A 26 -18.33 0.72 -17.94
N ALA A 27 -18.00 -0.28 -17.12
CA ALA A 27 -16.93 -1.24 -17.41
C ALA A 27 -17.43 -2.69 -17.35
N ASP A 28 -17.44 -3.34 -18.51
CA ASP A 28 -17.79 -4.75 -18.63
C ASP A 28 -16.83 -5.62 -17.79
N GLY A 29 -17.39 -6.41 -16.87
CA GLY A 29 -16.60 -7.27 -15.98
C GLY A 29 -16.10 -6.62 -14.69
N PHE A 30 -16.43 -5.35 -14.41
CA PHE A 30 -16.08 -4.71 -13.12
C PHE A 30 -16.71 -5.44 -11.92
N VAL A 31 -17.96 -5.89 -12.05
CA VAL A 31 -18.69 -6.62 -11.00
C VAL A 31 -18.24 -8.08 -10.87
N SER A 32 -17.25 -8.52 -11.65
CA SER A 32 -16.73 -9.88 -11.53
C SER A 32 -15.93 -10.08 -10.23
N PRO A 33 -15.97 -11.30 -9.65
CA PRO A 33 -15.14 -11.62 -8.47
C PRO A 33 -13.64 -11.39 -8.71
N GLN A 34 -13.17 -11.61 -9.94
CA GLN A 34 -11.77 -11.40 -10.33
C GLN A 34 -11.35 -9.94 -10.18
N SER A 35 -12.15 -9.01 -10.72
CA SER A 35 -11.91 -7.57 -10.61
C SER A 35 -11.93 -7.11 -9.15
N ALA A 36 -12.85 -7.64 -8.34
CA ALA A 36 -12.91 -7.36 -6.92
C ALA A 36 -11.62 -7.81 -6.20
N VAL A 37 -11.13 -9.03 -6.47
CA VAL A 37 -9.88 -9.53 -5.88
C VAL A 37 -8.69 -8.63 -6.26
N PHE A 38 -8.58 -8.21 -7.52
CA PHE A 38 -7.48 -7.32 -7.93
C PHE A 38 -7.55 -5.95 -7.24
N ILE A 39 -8.73 -5.37 -7.10
CA ILE A 39 -8.92 -4.10 -6.37
C ILE A 39 -8.54 -4.26 -4.91
N PHE A 40 -9.07 -5.28 -4.23
CA PHE A 40 -8.77 -5.53 -2.82
C PHE A 40 -7.28 -5.83 -2.59
N GLN A 41 -6.64 -6.57 -3.48
CA GLN A 41 -5.21 -6.86 -3.40
C GLN A 41 -4.36 -5.59 -3.55
N SER A 42 -4.75 -4.68 -4.44
CA SER A 42 -4.08 -3.38 -4.59
C SER A 42 -4.22 -2.51 -3.33
N VAL A 43 -5.43 -2.43 -2.76
CA VAL A 43 -5.69 -1.65 -1.54
C VAL A 43 -5.04 -2.28 -0.30
N ALA A 44 -4.95 -3.62 -0.24
CA ALA A 44 -4.35 -4.34 0.88
C ALA A 44 -2.88 -3.93 1.09
N ILE A 45 -2.11 -3.68 0.02
CA ILE A 45 -0.72 -3.21 0.10
C ILE A 45 -0.66 -1.89 0.88
N THR A 46 -1.45 -0.89 0.48
CA THR A 46 -1.51 0.41 1.17
C THR A 46 -1.99 0.27 2.61
N GLY A 47 -2.96 -0.62 2.86
CA GLY A 47 -3.45 -0.90 4.22
C GLY A 47 -2.37 -1.47 5.14
N VAL A 48 -1.59 -2.44 4.67
CA VAL A 48 -0.47 -3.02 5.43
C VAL A 48 0.62 -1.98 5.69
N LEU A 49 0.96 -1.15 4.69
CA LEU A 49 1.93 -0.07 4.87
C LEU A 49 1.45 0.97 5.90
N ALA A 50 0.17 1.32 5.90
CA ALA A 50 -0.40 2.27 6.85
C ALA A 50 -0.22 1.79 8.30
N LEU A 51 -0.33 0.49 8.57
CA LEU A 51 -0.05 -0.09 9.89
C LEU A 51 1.42 0.05 10.31
N GLY A 52 2.35 0.08 9.36
CA GLY A 52 3.76 0.37 9.65
C GLY A 52 3.99 1.85 9.99
N VAL A 53 3.35 2.75 9.24
CA VAL A 53 3.44 4.21 9.46
C VAL A 53 2.87 4.62 10.81
N THR A 54 1.82 3.96 11.32
CA THR A 54 1.27 4.29 12.64
C THR A 54 2.32 4.09 13.75
N ALA A 55 3.17 3.07 13.64
CA ALA A 55 4.22 2.82 14.63
C ALA A 55 5.28 3.94 14.66
N THR A 56 5.70 4.46 13.49
CA THR A 56 6.69 5.54 13.41
C THR A 56 6.09 6.88 13.86
N LEU A 57 4.83 7.15 13.50
CA LEU A 57 4.09 8.33 13.92
C LEU A 57 3.90 8.41 15.45
N VAL A 58 3.69 7.28 16.13
CA VAL A 58 3.55 7.25 17.60
C VAL A 58 4.82 7.74 18.31
N VAL A 59 5.99 7.50 17.72
CA VAL A 59 7.29 7.94 18.25
C VAL A 59 7.60 9.40 17.85
N GLY A 60 6.74 10.03 17.04
CA GLY A 60 6.95 11.38 16.52
C GLY A 60 7.91 11.46 15.33
N GLY A 61 8.36 10.32 14.81
CA GLY A 61 9.22 10.22 13.63
C GLY A 61 8.37 10.04 12.37
N PHE A 62 8.32 11.03 11.50
CA PHE A 62 7.64 10.90 10.21
C PHE A 62 8.58 10.23 9.19
N ASP A 63 8.48 8.91 9.02
CA ASP A 63 9.24 8.17 8.03
C ASP A 63 8.54 8.19 6.64
N LEU A 64 9.03 9.04 5.74
CA LEU A 64 8.53 9.13 4.36
C LEU A 64 9.12 8.03 3.44
N SER A 65 10.17 7.34 3.87
CA SER A 65 10.85 6.33 3.04
C SER A 65 10.02 5.07 2.82
N ILE A 66 8.94 4.85 3.58
CA ILE A 66 8.11 3.65 3.47
C ILE A 66 7.57 3.43 2.05
N GLY A 67 7.28 4.52 1.31
CA GLY A 67 6.83 4.45 -0.08
C GLY A 67 7.93 4.03 -1.05
N SER A 68 9.16 4.52 -0.85
CA SER A 68 10.31 4.10 -1.65
C SER A 68 10.71 2.66 -1.33
N VAL A 69 10.68 2.24 -0.06
CA VAL A 69 10.95 0.85 0.36
C VAL A 69 9.94 -0.11 -0.25
N ALA A 70 8.65 0.21 -0.23
CA ALA A 70 7.62 -0.61 -0.87
C ALA A 70 7.88 -0.78 -2.37
N THR A 71 8.24 0.31 -3.06
CA THR A 71 8.54 0.28 -4.50
C THR A 71 9.81 -0.51 -4.80
N SER A 72 10.86 -0.35 -4.00
CA SER A 72 12.10 -1.12 -4.11
C SER A 72 11.86 -2.62 -3.86
N ALA A 73 11.03 -2.97 -2.88
CA ALA A 73 10.66 -4.36 -2.61
C ALA A 73 9.88 -4.98 -3.79
N MET A 74 8.95 -4.23 -4.41
CA MET A 74 8.24 -4.68 -5.62
C MET A 74 9.20 -4.90 -6.79
N MET A 75 10.13 -3.97 -7.03
CA MET A 75 11.13 -4.12 -8.10
C MET A 75 12.09 -5.28 -7.84
N ALA A 76 12.51 -5.47 -6.58
CA ALA A 76 13.34 -6.60 -6.19
C ALA A 76 12.62 -7.94 -6.39
N ALA A 77 11.34 -8.03 -6.01
CA ALA A 77 10.52 -9.23 -6.25
C ALA A 77 10.45 -9.55 -7.75
N ALA A 78 10.16 -8.54 -8.58
CA ALA A 78 10.10 -8.70 -10.03
C ALA A 78 11.46 -9.13 -10.60
N TYR A 79 12.56 -8.53 -10.15
CA TYR A 79 13.90 -8.89 -10.60
C TYR A 79 14.27 -10.34 -10.23
N VAL A 80 14.01 -10.74 -8.97
CA VAL A 80 14.32 -12.10 -8.49
C VAL A 80 13.51 -13.16 -9.24
N MET A 81 12.22 -12.90 -9.50
CA MET A 81 11.38 -13.87 -10.19
C MET A 81 11.61 -13.91 -11.69
N VAL A 82 11.88 -12.77 -12.34
CA VAL A 82 11.95 -12.67 -13.81
C VAL A 82 13.38 -12.78 -14.32
N VAL A 83 14.35 -12.12 -13.68
CA VAL A 83 15.73 -12.08 -14.18
C VAL A 83 16.58 -13.19 -13.57
N LEU A 84 16.41 -13.46 -12.28
CA LEU A 84 17.13 -14.54 -11.59
C LEU A 84 16.41 -15.90 -11.70
N GLU A 85 15.23 -15.93 -12.33
CA GLU A 85 14.36 -17.10 -12.52
C GLU A 85 14.12 -17.91 -11.23
N GLN A 86 14.08 -17.22 -10.08
CA GLN A 86 13.87 -17.86 -8.78
C GLN A 86 12.39 -18.01 -8.45
N ASN A 87 12.10 -18.90 -7.51
CA ASN A 87 10.73 -19.11 -7.04
C ASN A 87 10.23 -17.96 -6.13
N ALA A 88 8.92 -17.94 -5.91
CA ALA A 88 8.27 -16.91 -5.08
C ALA A 88 8.78 -16.87 -3.63
N VAL A 89 9.21 -18.02 -3.08
CA VAL A 89 9.72 -18.08 -1.69
C VAL A 89 11.04 -17.31 -1.59
N VAL A 90 11.95 -17.47 -2.54
CA VAL A 90 13.21 -16.73 -2.59
C VAL A 90 12.94 -15.23 -2.74
N ALA A 91 12.00 -14.84 -3.61
CA ALA A 91 11.61 -13.44 -3.77
C ALA A 91 11.09 -12.83 -2.46
N VAL A 92 10.22 -13.53 -1.73
CA VAL A 92 9.72 -13.08 -0.42
C VAL A 92 10.86 -12.89 0.57
N VAL A 93 11.79 -13.84 0.67
CA VAL A 93 12.94 -13.73 1.59
C VAL A 93 13.81 -12.52 1.25
N VAL A 94 14.11 -12.30 -0.03
CA VAL A 94 14.90 -11.13 -0.48
C VAL A 94 14.19 -9.82 -0.14
N CYS A 95 12.89 -9.72 -0.40
CA CYS A 95 12.11 -8.51 -0.08
C CYS A 95 12.07 -8.23 1.43
N LEU A 96 11.93 -9.26 2.26
CA LEU A 96 11.97 -9.14 3.72
C LEU A 96 13.34 -8.65 4.21
N LEU A 97 14.43 -9.18 3.63
CA LEU A 97 15.79 -8.74 3.95
C LEU A 97 16.03 -7.27 3.58
N ILE A 98 15.60 -6.84 2.39
CA ILE A 98 15.68 -5.44 1.97
C ILE A 98 14.91 -4.54 2.94
N GLY A 99 13.67 -4.92 3.27
CA GLY A 99 12.84 -4.17 4.22
C GLY A 99 13.46 -4.08 5.60
N ALA A 100 14.03 -5.17 6.11
CA ALA A 100 14.70 -5.22 7.42
C ALA A 100 15.96 -4.33 7.46
N VAL A 101 16.79 -4.37 6.41
CA VAL A 101 18.00 -3.55 6.32
C VAL A 101 17.65 -2.07 6.26
N VAL A 102 16.72 -1.68 5.38
CA VAL A 102 16.34 -0.26 5.26
C VAL A 102 15.63 0.22 6.54
N GLY A 103 14.74 -0.60 7.11
CA GLY A 103 14.08 -0.28 8.36
C GLY A 103 15.05 -0.09 9.53
N LEU A 104 16.11 -0.91 9.61
CA LEU A 104 17.17 -0.76 10.61
C LEU A 104 17.96 0.54 10.41
N ILE A 105 18.31 0.88 9.17
CA ILE A 105 19.00 2.14 8.84
C ILE A 105 18.12 3.34 9.23
N ASN A 106 16.84 3.32 8.86
CA ASN A 106 15.91 4.41 9.20
C ASN A 106 15.70 4.54 10.71
N GLY A 107 15.51 3.41 11.40
CA GLY A 107 15.37 3.40 12.85
C GLY A 107 16.60 3.99 13.54
N TRP A 108 17.80 3.65 13.05
CA TRP A 108 19.04 4.24 13.56
C TRP A 108 19.11 5.75 13.30
N LEU A 109 18.78 6.20 12.09
CA LEU A 109 18.79 7.61 11.71
C LEU A 109 17.77 8.47 12.48
N ILE A 110 16.59 7.92 12.79
CA ILE A 110 15.51 8.67 13.45
C ILE A 110 15.69 8.69 14.97
N VAL A 111 16.18 7.61 15.56
CA VAL A 111 16.23 7.46 17.03
C VAL A 111 17.58 7.90 17.62
N TYR A 112 18.68 7.70 16.90
CA TYR A 112 20.02 7.95 17.45
C TYR A 112 20.69 9.23 16.93
N MET A 113 20.49 9.57 15.65
CA MET A 113 21.01 10.81 15.05
C MET A 113 20.01 11.96 15.20
#